data_AF-A0ABD0XUE6-F1
#
_entry.id   AF-A0ABD0XUE6-F1
#
_cell.length_a   1.000
_cell.length_b   1.000
_cell.length_c   1.000
_cell.angle_alpha   90.00
_cell.angle_beta   90.00
_cell.angle_gamma   90.00
#
_symmetry.space_group_name_H-M   'P 1'
#
loop_
_entity.id
_entity.type
_entity.pdbx_description
1 polymer ?
#
loop_
_entity_poly.entity_id
_entity_poly.type
_entity_poly.pdbx_seq_one_letter_code
_entity_poly.pdbx_strand_id
1 'polypeptide(L)'
;MKIHQVVTVFPYQLIYRDVSCSCSTQQIVIGVAELVNKTNGPWFTRLDEELATAFSIYCGISIAHSLLYKRVDEAQFRSQLANEMMKYHMMVSDEEVTRLLTVGIQPVEEIHPSFSSFTYTPRSLADDSTPSAIMSMFEDMGFINTYKINMSTLARFCLMVKRGYRDPPYHNWMHAFSVAHFCYLLCKNLELSHYLEEIEIFALFVSCMCHDLDHRGTNNSFQVTSNSVLAGLYSSEGSVLERHHFAQAIAILNTQGCNIFEKFSRKDYQRMLDLMRYIILATDLAHHLRILKDLQEMSDLGYNTRNPEHHNLLLCLIMTSCDLSDQTKDWKTTWKIAGLIYKEFFSQGDLEKAMGNRPSVMMDREKAYIPELQTGFMERIAMPIYKLLKDLFPRSANLYDTVVSNSEQWGRVSHKLDIKGLPRNNSLDYLDAEFEHLQD
;
A
#
# COMPACT_ATOMS: atom_id res chain seq x y z
N MET A 1 8.59 9.16 46.53
CA MET A 1 7.36 8.36 46.47
C MET A 1 7.80 6.91 46.35
N LYS A 2 7.76 6.14 47.46
CA LYS A 2 8.18 4.73 47.47
C LYS A 2 7.15 3.93 46.68
N ILE A 3 7.55 3.33 45.56
CA ILE A 3 6.70 2.42 44.80
C ILE A 3 6.64 1.11 45.59
N HIS A 4 5.43 0.69 45.98
CA HIS A 4 5.23 -0.59 46.64
C HIS A 4 5.41 -1.71 45.62
N GLN A 5 6.40 -2.58 45.84
CA GLN A 5 6.42 -3.92 45.25
C GLN A 5 5.14 -4.63 45.66
N VAL A 6 4.26 -4.96 44.71
CA VAL A 6 3.06 -5.75 44.99
C VAL A 6 3.37 -7.20 44.60
N VAL A 7 3.91 -7.95 45.55
CA VAL A 7 3.90 -9.41 45.49
C VAL A 7 2.53 -9.84 46.03
N THR A 8 1.63 -10.26 45.14
CA THR A 8 0.36 -10.86 45.58
C THR A 8 0.59 -12.36 45.71
N VAL A 9 0.65 -12.84 46.95
CA VAL A 9 0.77 -14.26 47.25
C VAL A 9 -0.64 -14.82 47.44
N PHE A 10 -1.10 -15.64 46.51
CA PHE A 10 -2.19 -16.59 46.76
C PHE A 10 -1.57 -17.92 47.19
N PRO A 11 -2.28 -18.78 47.95
CA PRO A 11 -1.71 -20.02 48.48
C PRO A 11 -1.05 -20.94 47.43
N TYR A 12 -1.38 -20.79 46.14
CA TYR A 12 -0.83 -21.58 45.03
C TYR A 12 -0.23 -20.75 43.87
N GLN A 13 -0.12 -19.43 44.03
CA GLN A 13 0.20 -18.51 42.92
C GLN A 13 1.11 -17.39 43.40
N LEU A 14 2.27 -17.26 42.76
CA LEU A 14 3.19 -16.12 42.95
C LEU A 14 3.15 -15.27 41.68
N ILE A 15 2.52 -14.11 41.75
CA ILE A 15 2.48 -13.15 40.63
C ILE A 15 3.54 -12.08 40.87
N TYR A 16 4.53 -12.00 39.99
CA TYR A 16 5.60 -10.99 40.06
C TYR A 16 5.46 -9.96 38.95
N ARG A 17 5.06 -8.74 39.34
CA ARG A 17 4.87 -7.61 38.44
C ARG A 17 6.08 -6.69 38.39
N ASP A 18 7.27 -7.21 38.07
CA ASP A 18 8.44 -6.33 37.89
C ASP A 18 9.55 -7.03 37.09
N VAL A 19 9.37 -7.13 35.78
CA VAL A 19 10.55 -7.10 34.92
C VAL A 19 10.85 -5.61 34.72
N SER A 20 11.84 -5.04 35.42
CA SER A 20 12.14 -3.60 35.36
C SER A 20 13.54 -3.34 34.79
N CYS A 21 13.67 -2.27 34.02
CA CYS A 21 14.95 -1.81 33.46
C CYS A 21 15.41 -0.55 34.21
N SER A 22 16.62 -0.54 34.75
CA SER A 22 17.20 0.56 35.54
C SER A 22 17.93 1.63 34.71
N CYS A 23 17.71 1.67 33.39
CA CYS A 23 18.48 2.54 32.49
C CYS A 23 17.92 3.96 32.31
N SER A 24 16.81 4.32 32.94
CA SER A 24 16.34 5.71 33.00
C SER A 24 15.74 6.00 34.37
N THR A 25 15.65 7.29 34.73
CA THR A 25 15.17 7.80 36.02
C THR A 25 13.70 7.48 36.35
N GLN A 26 13.06 6.56 35.61
CA GLN A 26 11.72 6.05 35.81
C GLN A 26 11.73 4.51 35.69
N GLN A 27 11.35 3.80 36.76
CA GLN A 27 11.14 2.35 36.70
C GLN A 27 9.89 2.06 35.85
N ILE A 28 10.11 1.61 34.62
CA ILE A 28 9.05 1.16 33.71
C ILE A 28 9.01 -0.38 33.76
N VAL A 29 7.82 -0.93 34.00
CA VAL A 29 7.57 -2.38 33.97
C VAL A 29 7.54 -2.83 32.50
N ILE A 30 8.48 -3.69 32.10
CA ILE A 30 8.62 -4.21 30.73
C ILE A 30 8.01 -5.61 30.55
N GLY A 31 7.58 -6.26 31.62
CA GLY A 31 6.97 -7.60 31.58
C GLY A 31 6.53 -8.09 32.96
N VAL A 32 5.73 -9.16 32.98
CA VAL A 32 5.20 -9.81 34.19
C VAL A 32 5.51 -11.29 34.10
N ALA A 33 5.99 -11.87 35.20
CA ALA A 33 6.25 -13.31 35.30
C ALA A 33 5.40 -13.90 36.42
N GLU A 34 4.85 -15.08 36.17
CA GLU A 34 3.96 -15.78 37.09
C GLU A 34 4.46 -17.20 37.34
N LEU A 35 4.53 -17.59 38.61
CA LEU A 35 4.86 -18.95 39.04
C LEU A 35 3.63 -19.57 39.70
N VAL A 36 3.24 -20.75 39.22
CA VAL A 36 2.03 -21.46 39.67
C VAL A 36 2.41 -22.86 40.11
N ASN A 37 1.82 -23.33 41.21
CA ASN A 37 1.95 -24.70 41.73
C ASN A 37 3.39 -25.13 42.06
N LYS A 38 3.86 -24.80 43.27
CA LYS A 38 5.15 -25.30 43.78
C LYS A 38 5.15 -26.82 43.89
N THR A 39 6.15 -27.49 43.30
CA THR A 39 6.21 -28.97 43.27
C THR A 39 6.63 -29.60 44.59
N ASN A 40 7.46 -28.90 45.38
CA ASN A 40 8.10 -29.43 46.59
C ASN A 40 7.59 -28.77 47.88
N GLY A 41 6.38 -28.21 47.87
CA GLY A 41 5.80 -27.58 49.05
C GLY A 41 4.39 -27.04 48.81
N PRO A 42 3.63 -26.77 49.88
CA PRO A 42 2.23 -26.37 49.78
C PRO A 42 2.03 -24.91 49.33
N TRP A 43 3.02 -24.03 49.50
CA TRP A 43 2.99 -22.62 49.09
C TRP A 43 4.41 -22.08 48.83
N PHE A 44 4.49 -20.91 48.17
CA PHE A 44 5.75 -20.18 47.99
C PHE A 44 6.19 -19.54 49.32
N THR A 45 7.48 -19.62 49.59
CA THR A 45 8.13 -19.08 50.79
C THR A 45 8.78 -17.73 50.48
N ARG A 46 9.12 -16.98 51.54
CA ARG A 46 9.85 -15.72 51.42
C ARG A 46 11.19 -15.85 50.69
N LEU A 47 11.86 -17.00 50.81
CA LEU A 47 13.09 -17.27 50.07
C LEU A 47 12.82 -17.41 48.56
N ASP A 48 11.69 -18.02 48.18
CA ASP A 48 11.29 -18.12 46.77
C ASP A 48 10.96 -16.73 46.20
N GLU A 49 10.34 -15.85 46.99
CA GLU A 49 10.09 -14.45 46.62
C GLU A 49 11.40 -13.65 46.41
N GLU A 50 12.37 -13.81 47.31
CA GLU A 50 13.68 -13.16 47.21
C GLU A 50 14.47 -13.68 45.99
N LEU A 51 14.43 -14.99 45.72
CA LEU A 51 15.03 -15.59 44.53
C LEU A 51 14.34 -15.14 43.24
N ALA A 52 13.01 -15.11 43.21
CA ALA A 52 12.24 -14.63 42.07
C ALA A 52 12.53 -13.14 41.79
N THR A 53 12.69 -12.34 42.84
CA THR A 53 13.08 -10.92 42.75
C THR A 53 14.50 -10.75 42.21
N ALA A 54 15.45 -11.55 42.67
CA ALA A 54 16.81 -11.50 42.13
C ALA A 54 16.83 -11.89 40.65
N PHE A 55 16.09 -12.94 40.28
CA PHE A 55 15.99 -13.43 38.90
C PHE A 55 15.28 -12.43 37.97
N SER A 56 14.22 -11.77 38.44
CA SER A 56 13.46 -10.80 37.63
C SER A 56 14.28 -9.59 37.22
N ILE A 57 15.22 -9.14 38.06
CA ILE A 57 16.17 -8.07 37.73
C ILE A 57 17.07 -8.49 36.55
N TYR A 58 17.63 -9.70 36.59
CA TYR A 58 18.45 -10.21 35.48
C TYR A 58 17.65 -10.41 34.20
N CYS A 59 16.42 -10.93 34.31
CA CYS A 59 15.49 -11.03 33.18
C CYS A 59 15.18 -9.65 32.60
N GLY A 60 14.98 -8.63 33.44
CA GLY A 60 14.68 -7.28 32.97
C GLY A 60 15.82 -6.63 32.23
N ILE A 61 17.05 -6.76 32.72
CA ILE A 61 18.24 -6.28 32.00
C ILE A 61 18.42 -7.04 30.68
N SER A 62 18.28 -8.37 30.70
CA SER A 62 18.48 -9.22 29.52
C SER A 62 17.44 -8.99 28.44
N ILE A 63 16.16 -8.91 28.81
CA ILE A 63 15.06 -8.63 27.89
C ILE A 63 15.18 -7.20 27.35
N ALA A 64 15.48 -6.22 28.21
CA ALA A 64 15.67 -4.84 27.77
C ALA A 64 16.80 -4.73 26.75
N HIS A 65 17.98 -5.30 27.03
CA HIS A 65 19.10 -5.31 26.09
C HIS A 65 18.81 -6.09 24.82
N SER A 66 18.14 -7.24 24.89
CA SER A 66 17.74 -8.02 23.72
C SER A 66 16.78 -7.24 22.83
N LEU A 67 15.77 -6.58 23.41
CA LEU A 67 14.84 -5.71 22.67
C LEU A 67 15.54 -4.48 22.09
N LEU A 68 16.48 -3.88 22.82
CA LEU A 68 17.26 -2.73 22.35
C LEU A 68 18.15 -3.14 21.16
N TYR A 69 18.85 -4.27 21.28
CA TYR A 69 19.67 -4.84 20.22
C TYR A 69 18.81 -5.16 18.99
N LYS A 70 17.66 -5.84 19.17
CA LYS A 70 16.72 -6.11 18.08
C LYS A 70 16.26 -4.83 17.37
N ARG A 71 15.92 -3.77 18.12
CA ARG A 71 15.55 -2.47 17.54
C ARG A 71 16.69 -1.82 16.76
N VAL A 72 17.93 -1.94 17.26
CA VAL A 72 19.13 -1.41 16.59
C VAL A 72 19.42 -2.19 15.32
N ASP A 73 19.35 -3.52 15.37
CA ASP A 73 19.55 -4.41 14.23
C ASP A 73 18.50 -4.16 13.14
N GLU A 74 17.21 -4.11 13.49
CA GLU A 74 16.11 -3.73 12.59
C GLU A 74 16.29 -2.32 12.00
N ALA A 75 16.82 -1.37 12.77
CA ALA A 75 17.10 -0.02 12.28
C ALA A 75 18.30 0.01 11.31
N GLN A 76 19.38 -0.72 11.63
CA GLN A 76 20.54 -0.87 10.74
C GLN A 76 20.17 -1.59 9.45
N PHE A 77 19.33 -2.62 9.51
CA PHE A 77 18.83 -3.34 8.34
C PHE A 77 17.94 -2.46 7.45
N ARG A 78 16.99 -1.71 8.03
CA ARG A 78 16.19 -0.73 7.29
C ARG A 78 17.08 0.34 6.64
N SER A 79 18.11 0.81 7.35
CA SER A 79 19.08 1.74 6.80
C SER A 79 19.89 1.11 5.67
N GLN A 80 20.29 -0.16 5.77
CA GLN A 80 20.97 -0.87 4.69
C GLN A 80 20.09 -1.04 3.45
N LEU A 81 18.83 -1.45 3.60
CA LEU A 81 17.89 -1.60 2.48
C LEU A 81 17.63 -0.26 1.77
N ALA A 82 17.41 0.81 2.55
CA ALA A 82 17.31 2.16 2.01
C ALA A 82 18.61 2.59 1.31
N ASN A 83 19.77 2.27 1.89
CA ASN A 83 21.07 2.57 1.30
C ASN A 83 21.39 1.75 0.05
N GLU A 84 20.93 0.50 -0.06
CA GLU A 84 21.09 -0.32 -1.27
C GLU A 84 20.39 0.32 -2.47
N MET A 85 19.19 0.87 -2.25
CA MET A 85 18.48 1.62 -3.28
C MET A 85 19.15 2.97 -3.59
N MET A 86 19.66 3.67 -2.56
CA MET A 86 20.38 4.94 -2.76
C MET A 86 21.76 4.76 -3.44
N LYS A 87 22.42 3.62 -3.25
CA LYS A 87 23.84 3.41 -3.64
C LYS A 87 24.08 3.18 -5.13
N TYR A 88 23.11 2.69 -5.91
CA TYR A 88 23.41 2.24 -7.27
C TYR A 88 22.60 2.91 -8.39
N HIS A 89 21.35 3.32 -8.16
CA HIS A 89 20.50 3.77 -9.27
C HIS A 89 19.51 4.91 -8.99
N MET A 90 19.35 5.41 -7.76
CA MET A 90 18.26 6.38 -7.48
C MET A 90 18.64 7.87 -7.55
N MET A 91 19.90 8.27 -7.45
CA MET A 91 20.24 9.71 -7.30
C MET A 91 19.83 10.56 -8.51
N VAL A 92 18.80 11.39 -8.35
CA VAL A 92 18.37 12.36 -9.38
C VAL A 92 19.38 13.50 -9.41
N SER A 93 19.96 13.74 -10.59
CA SER A 93 20.91 14.83 -10.77
C SER A 93 20.21 16.19 -10.82
N ASP A 94 20.92 17.26 -10.45
CA ASP A 94 20.37 18.62 -10.57
C ASP A 94 20.11 19.04 -12.02
N GLU A 95 20.82 18.44 -12.99
CA GLU A 95 20.55 18.63 -14.43
C GLU A 95 19.17 18.08 -14.81
N GLU A 96 18.80 16.90 -14.33
CA GLU A 96 17.47 16.32 -14.59
C GLU A 96 16.35 17.15 -13.96
N VAL A 97 16.56 17.64 -12.74
CA VAL A 97 15.63 18.57 -12.09
C VAL A 97 15.49 19.82 -12.93
N THR A 98 16.60 20.42 -13.38
CA THR A 98 16.58 21.65 -14.19
C THR A 98 15.88 21.41 -15.53
N ARG A 99 16.12 20.26 -16.17
CA ARG A 99 15.46 19.87 -17.42
C ARG A 99 13.95 19.80 -17.26
N LEU A 100 13.47 19.13 -16.21
CA LEU A 100 12.04 19.03 -15.89
C LEU A 100 11.43 20.41 -15.61
N LEU A 101 12.13 21.25 -14.84
CA LEU A 101 11.69 22.61 -14.54
C LEU A 101 11.70 23.54 -15.76
N THR A 102 12.57 23.30 -16.74
CA THR A 102 12.66 24.09 -17.97
C THR A 102 11.46 23.86 -18.87
N VAL A 103 10.93 22.63 -18.91
CA VAL A 103 9.65 22.33 -19.58
C VAL A 103 8.51 23.11 -18.92
N GLY A 104 8.60 23.32 -17.60
CA GLY A 104 7.65 24.07 -16.81
C GLY A 104 6.37 23.28 -16.48
N ILE A 105 5.58 23.82 -15.56
CA ILE A 105 4.24 23.32 -15.29
C ILE A 105 3.30 23.93 -16.33
N GLN A 106 2.56 23.07 -17.02
CA GLN A 106 1.50 23.48 -17.94
C GLN A 106 0.13 23.23 -17.30
N PRO A 107 -0.90 24.03 -17.63
CA PRO A 107 -2.28 23.70 -17.29
C PRO A 107 -2.65 22.28 -17.73
N VAL A 108 -3.44 21.58 -16.93
CA VAL A 108 -3.81 20.17 -17.20
C VAL A 108 -4.59 20.02 -18.52
N GLU A 109 -5.31 21.05 -18.94
CA GLU A 109 -6.04 21.12 -20.21
C GLU A 109 -5.11 21.13 -21.43
N GLU A 110 -3.88 21.64 -21.27
CA GLU A 110 -2.87 21.66 -22.34
C GLU A 110 -2.19 20.29 -22.51
N ILE A 111 -2.19 19.45 -21.48
CA ILE A 111 -1.70 18.06 -21.58
C ILE A 111 -2.61 17.26 -22.51
N HIS A 112 -3.93 17.33 -22.26
CA HIS A 112 -4.94 16.72 -23.12
C HIS A 112 -6.33 17.32 -22.82
N PRO A 113 -7.20 17.57 -23.82
CA PRO A 113 -8.53 18.16 -23.59
C PRO A 113 -9.43 17.38 -22.64
N SER A 114 -9.24 16.05 -22.58
CA SER A 114 -9.98 15.15 -21.69
C SER A 114 -9.18 14.72 -20.46
N PHE A 115 -8.04 15.34 -20.14
CA PHE A 115 -7.16 14.89 -19.05
C PHE A 115 -7.89 14.76 -17.71
N SER A 116 -8.89 15.61 -17.46
CA SER A 116 -9.69 15.61 -16.23
C SER A 116 -11.00 14.80 -16.33
N SER A 117 -11.19 14.02 -17.41
CA SER A 117 -12.33 13.12 -17.62
C SER A 117 -12.02 11.69 -17.17
N PHE A 118 -13.00 10.99 -16.60
CA PHE A 118 -12.92 9.56 -16.26
C PHE A 118 -12.60 8.63 -17.44
N THR A 119 -12.92 9.06 -18.66
CA THR A 119 -12.64 8.33 -19.89
C THR A 119 -11.18 8.42 -20.35
N TYR A 120 -10.38 9.32 -19.77
CA TYR A 120 -8.98 9.45 -20.15
C TYR A 120 -8.18 8.23 -19.70
N THR A 121 -7.25 7.81 -20.58
CA THR A 121 -6.37 6.69 -20.32
C THR A 121 -4.98 7.22 -19.98
N PRO A 122 -4.59 7.29 -18.70
CA PRO A 122 -3.29 7.86 -18.28
C PRO A 122 -2.10 7.12 -18.93
N ARG A 123 -2.21 5.81 -19.16
CA ARG A 123 -1.20 5.00 -19.86
C ARG A 123 -0.95 5.38 -21.33
N SER A 124 -1.75 6.29 -21.90
CA SER A 124 -1.51 6.86 -23.24
C SER A 124 -0.47 7.97 -23.27
N LEU A 125 -0.16 8.58 -22.11
CA LEU A 125 0.84 9.61 -21.99
C LEU A 125 2.25 9.01 -22.06
N ALA A 126 3.16 9.70 -22.74
CA ALA A 126 4.55 9.28 -22.83
C ALA A 126 5.23 9.26 -21.44
N ASP A 127 6.03 8.23 -21.19
CA ASP A 127 6.66 7.98 -19.89
C ASP A 127 7.49 9.19 -19.39
N ASP A 128 8.22 9.87 -20.29
CA ASP A 128 9.03 11.06 -19.99
C ASP A 128 8.19 12.29 -19.58
N SER A 129 6.93 12.36 -20.01
CA SER A 129 6.03 13.48 -19.70
C SER A 129 5.26 13.31 -18.40
N THR A 130 5.20 12.09 -17.86
CA THR A 130 4.45 11.78 -16.63
C THR A 130 4.88 12.56 -15.39
N PRO A 131 6.19 12.88 -15.14
CA PRO A 131 6.56 13.72 -14.00
C PRO A 131 6.03 15.14 -14.13
N SER A 132 6.05 15.73 -15.33
CA SER A 132 5.46 17.05 -15.59
C SER A 132 3.96 17.05 -15.34
N ALA A 133 3.26 16.00 -15.80
CA ALA A 133 1.82 15.85 -15.58
C ALA A 133 1.47 15.74 -14.09
N ILE A 134 2.29 15.05 -13.29
CA ILE A 134 2.14 15.02 -11.82
C ILE A 134 2.29 16.44 -11.25
N MET A 135 3.32 17.19 -11.66
CA MET A 135 3.52 18.56 -11.19
C MET A 135 2.34 19.48 -11.57
N SER A 136 1.76 19.31 -12.76
CA SER A 136 0.54 19.99 -13.19
C SER A 136 -0.67 19.63 -12.33
N MET A 137 -0.83 18.36 -11.92
CA MET A 137 -1.89 17.96 -10.98
C MET A 137 -1.67 18.56 -9.58
N PHE A 138 -0.43 18.67 -9.10
CA PHE A 138 -0.09 19.35 -7.85
C PHE A 138 -0.48 20.83 -7.88
N GLU A 139 -0.22 21.52 -9.00
CA GLU A 139 -0.59 22.93 -9.18
C GLU A 139 -2.11 23.11 -9.30
N ASP A 140 -2.79 22.31 -10.12
CA ASP A 140 -4.25 22.41 -10.33
C ASP A 140 -5.07 22.05 -9.07
N MET A 141 -4.55 21.17 -8.20
CA MET A 141 -5.14 20.91 -6.88
C MET A 141 -4.72 21.95 -5.82
N GLY A 142 -3.88 22.92 -6.16
CA GLY A 142 -3.45 24.01 -5.29
C GLY A 142 -2.43 23.63 -4.21
N PHE A 143 -1.90 22.40 -4.22
CA PHE A 143 -1.00 21.92 -3.17
C PHE A 143 0.29 22.72 -3.08
N ILE A 144 0.84 23.16 -4.21
CA ILE A 144 2.11 23.89 -4.26
C ILE A 144 2.01 25.19 -3.45
N ASN A 145 0.97 25.97 -3.69
CA ASN A 145 0.75 27.26 -3.02
C ASN A 145 0.31 27.08 -1.56
N THR A 146 -0.66 26.18 -1.30
CA THR A 146 -1.20 25.92 0.05
C THR A 146 -0.11 25.46 1.01
N TYR A 147 0.74 24.54 0.58
CA TYR A 147 1.80 23.95 1.41
C TYR A 147 3.18 24.57 1.20
N LYS A 148 3.29 25.61 0.37
CA LYS A 148 4.54 26.34 0.06
C LYS A 148 5.66 25.39 -0.40
N ILE A 149 5.32 24.46 -1.28
CA ILE A 149 6.24 23.43 -1.78
C ILE A 149 7.26 24.09 -2.71
N ASN A 150 8.55 23.91 -2.43
CA ASN A 150 9.58 24.39 -3.34
C ASN A 150 9.56 23.58 -4.65
N MET A 151 9.56 24.26 -5.80
CA MET A 151 9.42 23.61 -7.10
C MET A 151 10.54 22.63 -7.42
N SER A 152 11.79 22.96 -7.06
CA SER A 152 12.94 22.06 -7.24
C SER A 152 12.85 20.84 -6.33
N THR A 153 12.29 21.00 -5.12
CA THR A 153 12.01 19.89 -4.21
C THR A 153 10.92 18.97 -4.77
N LEU A 154 9.84 19.54 -5.30
CA LEU A 154 8.76 18.79 -5.93
C LEU A 154 9.25 18.02 -7.16
N ALA A 155 9.95 18.68 -8.07
CA ALA A 155 10.52 18.05 -9.26
C ALA A 155 11.45 16.89 -8.89
N ARG A 156 12.35 17.09 -7.91
CA ARG A 156 13.25 16.03 -7.44
C ARG A 156 12.47 14.88 -6.79
N PHE A 157 11.45 15.17 -5.98
CA PHE A 157 10.57 14.16 -5.39
C PHE A 157 9.88 13.32 -6.47
N CYS A 158 9.23 13.95 -7.46
CA CYS A 158 8.56 13.23 -8.56
C CYS A 158 9.53 12.31 -9.32
N LEU A 159 10.73 12.80 -9.66
CA LEU A 159 11.75 12.02 -10.36
C LEU A 159 12.29 10.87 -9.49
N MET A 160 12.50 11.10 -8.18
CA MET A 160 12.94 10.06 -7.24
C MET A 160 11.89 8.97 -7.07
N VAL A 161 10.61 9.34 -6.93
CA VAL A 161 9.50 8.38 -6.83
C VAL A 161 9.46 7.55 -8.12
N LYS A 162 9.41 8.19 -9.30
CA LYS A 162 9.43 7.49 -10.59
C LYS A 162 10.58 6.49 -10.69
N ARG A 163 11.79 6.88 -10.30
CA ARG A 163 12.97 6.00 -10.36
C ARG A 163 13.00 4.94 -9.25
N GLY A 164 12.23 5.13 -8.18
CA GLY A 164 12.04 4.15 -7.11
C GLY A 164 11.15 2.98 -7.51
N TYR A 165 10.39 3.09 -8.60
CA TYR A 165 9.66 1.98 -9.19
C TYR A 165 10.59 1.07 -9.99
N ARG A 166 10.34 -0.23 -9.91
CA ARG A 166 10.98 -1.24 -10.77
C ARG A 166 10.19 -1.41 -12.07
N ASP A 167 10.63 -2.35 -12.90
CA ASP A 167 10.05 -2.66 -14.19
C ASP A 167 9.40 -4.06 -14.26
N PRO A 168 8.51 -4.45 -13.31
CA PRO A 168 7.66 -5.62 -13.54
C PRO A 168 6.57 -5.27 -14.59
N PRO A 169 5.91 -6.28 -15.19
CA PRO A 169 4.95 -6.05 -16.26
C PRO A 169 3.79 -5.09 -15.90
N TYR A 170 3.25 -5.17 -14.68
CA TYR A 170 2.12 -4.35 -14.25
C TYR A 170 2.48 -3.33 -13.16
N HIS A 171 3.04 -3.76 -12.02
CA HIS A 171 3.31 -2.89 -10.87
C HIS A 171 4.59 -2.03 -11.04
N ASN A 172 4.59 -1.19 -12.08
CA ASN A 172 5.67 -0.27 -12.45
C ASN A 172 5.22 1.20 -12.28
N TRP A 173 6.08 2.16 -12.64
CA TRP A 173 5.76 3.59 -12.52
C TRP A 173 4.48 3.99 -13.26
N MET A 174 4.19 3.40 -14.42
CA MET A 174 2.99 3.76 -15.18
C MET A 174 1.70 3.33 -14.49
N HIS A 175 1.73 2.25 -13.69
CA HIS A 175 0.63 1.91 -12.78
C HIS A 175 0.44 3.01 -11.73
N ALA A 176 1.50 3.35 -10.98
CA ALA A 176 1.42 4.38 -9.94
C ALA A 176 0.98 5.76 -10.47
N PHE A 177 1.46 6.16 -11.66
CA PHE A 177 1.00 7.35 -12.34
C PHE A 177 -0.50 7.29 -12.67
N SER A 178 -0.99 6.15 -13.15
CA SER A 178 -2.41 5.95 -13.47
C SER A 178 -3.29 5.99 -12.22
N VAL A 179 -2.84 5.40 -11.11
CA VAL A 179 -3.50 5.44 -9.80
C VAL A 179 -3.56 6.86 -9.25
N ALA A 180 -2.44 7.60 -9.30
CA ALA A 180 -2.38 9.01 -8.89
C ALA A 180 -3.27 9.89 -9.78
N HIS A 181 -3.27 9.68 -11.10
CA HIS A 181 -4.16 10.38 -12.02
C HIS A 181 -5.63 10.10 -11.70
N PHE A 182 -6.00 8.86 -11.41
CA PHE A 182 -7.38 8.56 -11.02
C PHE A 182 -7.77 9.20 -9.68
N CYS A 183 -6.85 9.27 -8.72
CA CYS A 183 -7.08 10.04 -7.49
C CYS A 183 -7.38 11.51 -7.82
N TYR A 184 -6.58 12.14 -8.68
CA TYR A 184 -6.83 13.50 -9.16
C TYR A 184 -8.23 13.63 -9.80
N LEU A 185 -8.62 12.68 -10.65
CA LEU A 185 -9.95 12.66 -11.25
C LEU A 185 -11.06 12.59 -10.21
N LEU A 186 -10.94 11.72 -9.20
CA LEU A 186 -11.92 11.61 -8.13
C LEU A 186 -11.99 12.92 -7.32
N CYS A 187 -10.85 13.53 -6.98
CA CYS A 187 -10.80 14.82 -6.31
C CYS A 187 -11.57 15.90 -7.05
N LYS A 188 -11.35 16.04 -8.37
CA LYS A 188 -11.98 17.08 -9.20
C LYS A 188 -13.45 16.79 -9.51
N ASN A 189 -13.76 15.56 -9.90
CA ASN A 189 -15.09 15.20 -10.40
C ASN A 189 -16.08 14.87 -9.28
N LEU A 190 -15.61 14.46 -8.10
CA LEU A 190 -16.45 14.19 -6.93
C LEU A 190 -16.35 15.28 -5.85
N GLU A 191 -15.51 16.29 -6.06
CA GLU A 191 -15.34 17.44 -5.16
C GLU A 191 -15.01 17.01 -3.72
N LEU A 192 -14.00 16.14 -3.60
CA LEU A 192 -13.63 15.49 -2.33
C LEU A 192 -13.29 16.47 -1.19
N SER A 193 -12.96 17.73 -1.51
CA SER A 193 -12.77 18.82 -0.54
C SER A 193 -14.00 19.11 0.33
N HIS A 194 -15.19 18.64 -0.07
CA HIS A 194 -16.40 18.73 0.76
C HIS A 194 -16.52 17.61 1.81
N TYR A 195 -15.70 16.56 1.68
CA TYR A 195 -15.80 15.34 2.47
C TYR A 195 -14.57 15.08 3.34
N LEU A 196 -13.40 15.44 2.85
CA LEU A 196 -12.10 15.21 3.47
C LEU A 196 -11.37 16.54 3.69
N GLU A 197 -10.47 16.58 4.67
CA GLU A 197 -9.61 17.73 4.89
C GLU A 197 -8.52 17.83 3.81
N GLU A 198 -8.02 19.05 3.55
CA GLU A 198 -6.99 19.29 2.52
C GLU A 198 -5.73 18.42 2.73
N ILE A 199 -5.31 18.22 3.99
CA ILE A 199 -4.14 17.38 4.32
C ILE A 199 -4.42 15.90 4.05
N GLU A 200 -5.67 15.45 4.16
CA GLU A 200 -6.08 14.07 3.88
C GLU A 200 -6.07 13.81 2.38
N ILE A 201 -6.58 14.75 1.59
CA ILE A 201 -6.55 14.69 0.12
C ILE A 201 -5.09 14.73 -0.37
N PHE A 202 -4.26 15.59 0.24
CA PHE A 202 -2.85 15.65 -0.11
C PHE A 202 -2.11 14.35 0.24
N ALA A 203 -2.35 13.78 1.43
CA ALA A 203 -1.79 12.51 1.84
C ALA A 203 -2.22 11.37 0.90
N LEU A 204 -3.49 11.34 0.51
CA LEU A 204 -4.05 10.37 -0.42
C LEU A 204 -3.35 10.44 -1.79
N PHE A 205 -3.20 11.63 -2.35
CA PHE A 205 -2.56 11.80 -3.64
C PHE A 205 -1.08 11.36 -3.62
N VAL A 206 -0.32 11.77 -2.59
CA VAL A 206 1.07 11.34 -2.45
C VAL A 206 1.17 9.82 -2.21
N SER A 207 0.22 9.24 -1.46
CA SER A 207 0.18 7.79 -1.23
C SER A 207 -0.08 7.03 -2.53
N CYS A 208 -0.98 7.49 -3.39
CA CYS A 208 -1.23 6.91 -4.71
C CYS A 208 0.06 6.84 -5.55
N MET A 209 0.88 7.89 -5.50
CA MET A 209 2.18 7.92 -6.20
C MET A 209 3.21 6.94 -5.65
N CYS A 210 3.08 6.52 -4.39
CA CYS A 210 4.13 5.79 -3.66
C CYS A 210 3.76 4.36 -3.26
N HIS A 211 2.49 3.97 -3.43
CA HIS A 211 1.93 2.77 -2.79
C HIS A 211 2.58 1.44 -3.18
N ASP A 212 3.32 1.42 -4.30
CA ASP A 212 3.95 0.24 -4.91
C ASP A 212 5.46 0.43 -5.15
N LEU A 213 6.09 1.39 -4.45
CA LEU A 213 7.53 1.67 -4.60
C LEU A 213 8.38 0.41 -4.34
N ASP A 214 9.36 0.14 -5.21
CA ASP A 214 10.20 -1.07 -5.15
C ASP A 214 9.44 -2.41 -5.30
N HIS A 215 8.21 -2.43 -5.85
CA HIS A 215 7.49 -3.68 -6.09
C HIS A 215 8.26 -4.62 -7.03
N ARG A 216 8.34 -5.91 -6.68
CA ARG A 216 9.26 -6.88 -7.29
C ARG A 216 8.59 -7.91 -8.21
N GLY A 217 7.31 -7.74 -8.49
CA GLY A 217 6.54 -8.66 -9.32
C GLY A 217 6.06 -9.90 -8.58
N THR A 218 5.96 -9.84 -7.25
CA THR A 218 5.58 -10.96 -6.39
C THR A 218 4.69 -10.49 -5.25
N ASN A 219 3.75 -11.31 -4.80
CA ASN A 219 2.81 -10.93 -3.73
C ASN A 219 3.29 -11.25 -2.29
N ASN A 220 2.50 -10.82 -1.31
CA ASN A 220 2.75 -11.05 0.13
C ASN A 220 2.90 -12.54 0.49
N SER A 221 2.10 -13.43 -0.12
CA SER A 221 2.19 -14.88 0.14
C SER A 221 3.55 -15.43 -0.29
N PHE A 222 4.02 -15.06 -1.48
CA PHE A 222 5.33 -15.46 -1.98
C PHE A 222 6.45 -15.00 -1.04
N GLN A 223 6.40 -13.74 -0.58
CA GLN A 223 7.42 -13.18 0.33
C GLN A 223 7.54 -14.00 1.61
N VAL A 224 6.41 -14.42 2.20
CA VAL A 224 6.38 -15.23 3.42
C VAL A 224 6.84 -16.67 3.15
N THR A 225 6.30 -17.33 2.12
CA THR A 225 6.63 -18.73 1.81
C THR A 225 8.09 -18.91 1.40
N SER A 226 8.68 -17.92 0.72
CA SER A 226 10.09 -17.94 0.31
C SER A 226 11.07 -17.56 1.44
N ASN A 227 10.57 -17.19 2.63
CA ASN A 227 11.39 -16.61 3.72
C ASN A 227 12.28 -15.46 3.22
N SER A 228 11.69 -14.59 2.39
CA SER A 228 12.37 -13.41 1.88
C SER A 228 12.87 -12.48 3.00
N VAL A 229 13.84 -11.62 2.67
CA VAL A 229 14.30 -10.56 3.59
C VAL A 229 13.15 -9.64 4.01
N LEU A 230 12.23 -9.33 3.09
CA LEU A 230 11.07 -8.49 3.39
C LEU A 230 10.13 -9.17 4.40
N ALA A 231 9.88 -10.47 4.26
CA ALA A 231 9.12 -11.21 5.25
C ALA A 231 9.81 -11.25 6.61
N GLY A 232 11.14 -11.40 6.65
CA GLY A 232 11.90 -11.31 7.91
C GLY A 232 11.71 -9.99 8.65
N LEU A 233 11.55 -8.87 7.91
CA LEU A 233 11.41 -7.53 8.47
C LEU A 233 9.96 -7.19 8.89
N TYR A 234 8.96 -7.65 8.14
CA TYR A 234 7.58 -7.15 8.27
C TYR A 234 6.52 -8.22 8.59
N SER A 235 6.83 -9.51 8.51
CA SER A 235 5.81 -10.59 8.60
C SER A 235 5.00 -10.57 9.90
N SER A 236 5.58 -10.15 11.03
CA SER A 236 4.89 -10.13 12.32
C SER A 236 3.69 -9.19 12.36
N GLU A 237 3.63 -8.19 11.48
CA GLU A 237 2.57 -7.18 11.46
C GLU A 237 1.62 -7.30 10.26
N GLY A 238 1.82 -8.30 9.38
CA GLY A 238 1.07 -8.46 8.13
C GLY A 238 1.36 -7.36 7.08
N SER A 239 0.78 -7.47 5.88
CA SER A 239 0.91 -6.50 4.78
C SER A 239 2.39 -6.14 4.50
N VAL A 240 3.18 -7.18 4.22
CA VAL A 240 4.66 -7.13 4.16
C VAL A 240 5.13 -6.13 3.10
N LEU A 241 4.55 -6.19 1.91
CA LEU A 241 4.90 -5.32 0.79
C LEU A 241 4.42 -3.89 1.03
N GLU A 242 3.21 -3.70 1.53
CA GLU A 242 2.65 -2.37 1.75
C GLU A 242 3.47 -1.60 2.82
N ARG A 243 3.96 -2.28 3.86
CA ARG A 243 4.90 -1.71 4.83
C ARG A 243 6.24 -1.34 4.18
N HIS A 244 6.73 -2.17 3.27
CA HIS A 244 7.94 -1.90 2.50
C HIS A 244 7.75 -0.66 1.61
N HIS A 245 6.66 -0.56 0.87
CA HIS A 245 6.34 0.60 0.01
C HIS A 245 6.28 1.91 0.82
N PHE A 246 5.64 1.90 1.99
CA PHE A 246 5.66 3.04 2.89
C PHE A 246 7.08 3.38 3.38
N ALA A 247 7.87 2.38 3.80
CA ALA A 247 9.25 2.60 4.20
C ALA A 247 10.11 3.21 3.07
N GLN A 248 9.86 2.81 1.82
CA GLN A 248 10.50 3.37 0.65
C GLN A 248 10.10 4.84 0.40
N ALA A 249 8.82 5.18 0.54
CA ALA A 249 8.36 6.56 0.48
C ALA A 249 9.07 7.44 1.52
N ILE A 250 9.20 6.94 2.77
CA ILE A 250 9.93 7.63 3.84
C ILE A 250 11.42 7.78 3.53
N ALA A 251 12.06 6.79 2.92
CA ALA A 251 13.46 6.90 2.50
C ALA A 251 13.66 8.01 1.46
N ILE A 252 12.75 8.13 0.49
CA ILE A 252 12.77 9.21 -0.51
C ILE A 252 12.57 10.56 0.18
N LEU A 253 11.57 10.71 1.06
CA LEU A 253 11.31 11.96 1.78
C LEU A 253 12.49 12.39 2.68
N ASN A 254 13.24 11.44 3.24
CA ASN A 254 14.45 11.72 4.02
C ASN A 254 15.68 12.03 3.16
N THR A 255 15.60 11.88 1.83
CA THR A 255 16.68 12.24 0.91
C THR A 255 16.74 13.76 0.75
N GLN A 256 17.96 14.31 0.71
CA GLN A 256 18.18 15.75 0.60
C GLN A 256 17.43 16.35 -0.60
N GLY A 257 16.69 17.43 -0.36
CA GLY A 257 15.95 18.13 -1.42
C GLY A 257 14.76 17.36 -2.00
N CYS A 258 14.26 16.33 -1.32
CA CYS A 258 13.07 15.56 -1.72
C CYS A 258 11.88 15.71 -0.76
N ASN A 259 12.09 16.27 0.43
CA ASN A 259 11.02 16.42 1.42
C ASN A 259 10.02 17.51 1.04
N ILE A 260 8.94 17.15 0.34
CA ILE A 260 7.87 18.07 -0.04
C ILE A 260 7.01 18.55 1.15
N PHE A 261 7.23 18.01 2.35
CA PHE A 261 6.55 18.41 3.59
C PHE A 261 7.43 19.27 4.51
N GLU A 262 8.58 19.75 4.05
CA GLU A 262 9.56 20.47 4.87
C GLU A 262 8.95 21.69 5.62
N LYS A 263 7.94 22.35 5.04
CA LYS A 263 7.30 23.53 5.63
C LYS A 263 6.18 23.20 6.63
N PHE A 264 5.89 21.93 6.89
CA PHE A 264 4.84 21.52 7.81
C PHE A 264 5.24 21.82 9.27
N SER A 265 4.24 22.07 10.11
CA SER A 265 4.46 22.03 11.55
C SER A 265 4.80 20.60 11.97
N ARG A 266 5.45 20.41 13.13
CA ARG A 266 5.73 19.06 13.65
C ARG A 266 4.47 18.19 13.78
N LYS A 267 3.34 18.81 14.14
CA LYS A 267 2.05 18.12 14.29
C LYS A 267 1.51 17.66 12.92
N ASP A 268 1.55 18.55 11.93
CA ASP A 268 1.04 18.23 10.59
C ASP A 268 1.94 17.25 9.87
N TYR A 269 3.26 17.35 10.05
CA TYR A 269 4.23 16.38 9.52
C TYR A 269 3.95 14.98 10.08
N GLN A 270 3.74 14.86 11.40
CA GLN A 270 3.38 13.58 12.00
C GLN A 270 2.03 13.06 11.47
N ARG A 271 1.01 13.91 11.40
CA ARG A 271 -0.30 13.55 10.83
C ARG A 271 -0.17 13.09 9.37
N MET A 272 0.63 13.78 8.56
CA MET A 272 0.87 13.43 7.16
C MET A 272 1.48 12.03 7.02
N LEU A 273 2.50 11.72 7.83
CA LEU A 273 3.13 10.40 7.81
C LEU A 273 2.18 9.30 8.30
N ASP A 274 1.36 9.58 9.31
CA ASP A 274 0.37 8.62 9.81
C ASP A 274 -0.73 8.35 8.77
N LEU A 275 -1.21 9.40 8.08
CA LEU A 275 -2.15 9.28 6.96
C LEU A 275 -1.55 8.47 5.82
N MET A 276 -0.34 8.81 5.36
CA MET A 276 0.32 8.07 4.28
C MET A 276 0.53 6.60 4.64
N ARG A 277 0.96 6.30 5.88
CA ARG A 277 1.09 4.92 6.34
C ARG A 277 -0.24 4.19 6.28
N TYR A 278 -1.30 4.81 6.78
CA TYR A 278 -2.62 4.19 6.81
C TYR A 278 -3.15 3.93 5.39
N ILE A 279 -3.04 4.91 4.49
CA ILE A 279 -3.54 4.83 3.12
C ILE A 279 -2.76 3.79 2.30
N ILE A 280 -1.43 3.76 2.39
CA ILE A 280 -0.62 2.75 1.69
C ILE A 280 -0.92 1.34 2.22
N LEU A 281 -1.08 1.16 3.54
CA LEU A 281 -1.46 -0.16 4.07
C LEU A 281 -2.87 -0.60 3.65
N ALA A 282 -3.75 0.33 3.28
CA ALA A 282 -5.09 0.03 2.80
C ALA A 282 -5.13 -0.53 1.36
N THR A 283 -4.03 -0.47 0.61
CA THR A 283 -3.95 -1.11 -0.73
C THR A 283 -3.90 -2.63 -0.66
N ASP A 284 -3.59 -3.21 0.51
CA ASP A 284 -3.73 -4.64 0.73
C ASP A 284 -5.21 -5.03 0.60
N LEU A 285 -5.56 -5.75 -0.46
CA LEU A 285 -6.93 -6.18 -0.71
C LEU A 285 -7.51 -7.03 0.44
N ALA A 286 -6.67 -7.74 1.19
CA ALA A 286 -7.13 -8.45 2.39
C ALA A 286 -7.60 -7.47 3.49
N HIS A 287 -7.00 -6.27 3.59
CA HIS A 287 -7.49 -5.20 4.45
C HIS A 287 -8.83 -4.68 3.97
N HIS A 288 -8.97 -4.38 2.68
CA HIS A 288 -10.24 -3.94 2.10
C HIS A 288 -11.40 -4.91 2.42
N LEU A 289 -11.19 -6.21 2.24
CA LEU A 289 -12.20 -7.22 2.53
C LEU A 289 -12.59 -7.30 4.02
N ARG A 290 -11.69 -6.93 4.95
CA ARG A 290 -12.01 -6.87 6.38
C ARG A 290 -12.94 -5.70 6.72
N ILE A 291 -12.74 -4.54 6.07
CA ILE A 291 -13.49 -3.31 6.34
C ILE A 291 -14.73 -3.15 5.44
N LEU A 292 -14.99 -4.07 4.50
CA LEU A 292 -16.07 -3.97 3.53
C LEU A 292 -17.45 -3.79 4.18
N LYS A 293 -17.70 -4.43 5.32
CA LYS A 293 -18.97 -4.28 6.05
C LYS A 293 -19.13 -2.88 6.63
N ASP A 294 -18.05 -2.32 7.17
CA ASP A 294 -18.05 -0.97 7.74
C ASP A 294 -18.24 0.08 6.64
N LEU A 295 -17.66 -0.17 5.44
CA LEU A 295 -17.91 0.64 4.25
C LEU A 295 -19.37 0.60 3.80
N GLN A 296 -20.00 -0.58 3.81
CA GLN A 296 -21.42 -0.75 3.50
C GLN A 296 -22.30 -0.02 4.51
N GLU A 297 -22.02 -0.18 5.80
CA GLU A 297 -22.76 0.52 6.87
C GLU A 297 -22.62 2.04 6.75
N MET A 298 -21.42 2.55 6.48
CA MET A 298 -21.18 3.97 6.22
C MET A 298 -21.98 4.48 5.00
N SER A 299 -22.06 3.68 3.94
CA SER A 299 -22.84 4.01 2.75
C SER A 299 -24.35 4.02 3.03
N ASP A 300 -24.86 3.02 3.75
CA ASP A 300 -26.28 2.85 4.04
C ASP A 300 -26.81 3.90 5.03
N LEU A 301 -26.03 4.23 6.06
CA LEU A 301 -26.39 5.24 7.08
C LEU A 301 -26.08 6.68 6.62
N GLY A 302 -25.25 6.82 5.59
CA GLY A 302 -24.76 8.09 5.08
C GLY A 302 -23.42 8.53 5.69
N TYR A 303 -22.59 9.14 4.84
CA TYR A 303 -21.30 9.69 5.25
C TYR A 303 -21.44 10.88 6.22
N ASN A 304 -20.55 10.96 7.21
CA ASN A 304 -20.57 12.00 8.23
C ASN A 304 -19.17 12.64 8.31
N THR A 305 -19.08 13.90 7.85
CA THR A 305 -17.85 14.73 7.85
C THR A 305 -17.30 15.07 9.23
N ARG A 306 -18.02 14.73 10.30
CA ARG A 306 -17.55 14.93 11.68
C ARG A 306 -17.07 13.64 12.33
N ASN A 307 -17.21 12.50 11.64
CA ASN A 307 -16.78 11.20 12.14
C ASN A 307 -15.39 10.84 11.58
N PRO A 308 -14.34 10.82 12.41
CA PRO A 308 -12.99 10.45 11.96
C PRO A 308 -12.91 9.04 11.36
N GLU A 309 -13.73 8.10 11.83
CA GLU A 309 -13.76 6.75 11.25
C GLU A 309 -14.33 6.76 9.83
N HIS A 310 -15.32 7.61 9.55
CA HIS A 310 -15.84 7.74 8.19
C HIS A 310 -14.78 8.33 7.25
N HIS A 311 -13.96 9.29 7.72
CA HIS A 311 -12.84 9.81 6.94
C HIS A 311 -11.84 8.69 6.58
N ASN A 312 -11.45 7.89 7.57
CA ASN A 312 -10.54 6.75 7.37
C ASN A 312 -11.10 5.74 6.36
N LEU A 313 -12.36 5.34 6.54
CA LEU A 313 -13.05 4.42 5.64
C LEU A 313 -13.14 4.98 4.21
N LEU A 314 -13.47 6.25 4.07
CA LEU A 314 -13.54 6.92 2.77
C LEU A 314 -12.17 6.99 2.09
N LEU A 315 -11.10 7.30 2.82
CA LEU A 315 -9.73 7.26 2.31
C LEU A 315 -9.34 5.87 1.80
N CYS A 316 -9.66 4.81 2.55
CA CYS A 316 -9.41 3.43 2.13
C CYS A 316 -10.20 3.06 0.87
N LEU A 317 -11.48 3.43 0.79
CA LEU A 317 -12.31 3.18 -0.38
C LEU A 317 -11.78 3.90 -1.62
N ILE A 318 -11.41 5.17 -1.49
CA ILE A 318 -10.86 5.94 -2.60
C ILE A 318 -9.53 5.34 -3.05
N MET A 319 -8.62 5.03 -2.13
CA MET A 319 -7.33 4.40 -2.47
C MET A 319 -7.54 3.07 -3.21
N THR A 320 -8.42 2.19 -2.71
CA THR A 320 -8.73 0.92 -3.39
C THR A 320 -9.35 1.15 -4.78
N SER A 321 -10.21 2.17 -4.91
CA SER A 321 -10.80 2.56 -6.20
C SER A 321 -9.75 3.08 -7.17
N CYS A 322 -8.75 3.83 -6.70
CA CYS A 322 -7.64 4.30 -7.52
C CYS A 322 -6.76 3.14 -8.00
N ASP A 323 -6.42 2.22 -7.10
CA ASP A 323 -5.56 1.07 -7.41
C ASP A 323 -6.19 0.14 -8.46
N LEU A 324 -7.52 -0.04 -8.39
CA LEU A 324 -8.28 -0.83 -9.36
C LEU A 324 -8.91 0.01 -10.48
N SER A 325 -8.43 1.24 -10.71
CA SER A 325 -9.02 2.21 -11.66
C SER A 325 -8.99 1.75 -13.11
N ASP A 326 -8.05 0.87 -13.45
CA ASP A 326 -7.92 0.27 -14.76
C ASP A 326 -9.18 -0.50 -15.20
N GLN A 327 -9.99 -1.00 -14.25
CA GLN A 327 -11.26 -1.68 -14.53
C GLN A 327 -12.37 -0.74 -15.05
N THR A 328 -12.19 0.57 -14.86
CA THR A 328 -13.13 1.62 -15.30
C THR A 328 -12.81 2.19 -16.68
N LYS A 329 -11.78 1.67 -17.33
CA LYS A 329 -11.35 2.12 -18.66
C LYS A 329 -12.09 1.34 -19.74
N ASP A 330 -11.95 1.79 -20.98
CA ASP A 330 -12.58 1.12 -22.11
C ASP A 330 -12.06 -0.32 -22.28
N TRP A 331 -12.85 -1.15 -22.95
CA TRP A 331 -12.55 -2.58 -23.13
C TRP A 331 -11.14 -2.85 -23.68
N LYS A 332 -10.67 -2.06 -24.66
CA LYS A 332 -9.35 -2.25 -25.27
C LYS A 332 -8.24 -2.03 -24.25
N THR A 333 -8.41 -1.02 -23.41
CA THR A 333 -7.49 -0.69 -22.33
C THR A 333 -7.50 -1.79 -21.26
N THR A 334 -8.68 -2.14 -20.73
CA THR A 334 -8.85 -3.22 -19.73
C THR A 334 -8.26 -4.55 -20.19
N TRP A 335 -8.45 -4.91 -21.46
CA TRP A 335 -7.86 -6.12 -22.04
C TRP A 335 -6.33 -6.12 -22.01
N LYS A 336 -5.70 -5.03 -22.47
CA LYS A 336 -4.23 -4.91 -22.45
C LYS A 336 -3.69 -5.02 -21.04
N ILE A 337 -4.34 -4.37 -20.08
CA ILE A 337 -3.93 -4.36 -18.68
C ILE A 337 -4.05 -5.75 -18.07
N ALA A 338 -5.13 -6.48 -18.35
CA ALA A 338 -5.25 -7.87 -17.93
C ALA A 338 -4.06 -8.71 -18.44
N GLY A 339 -3.66 -8.53 -19.70
CA GLY A 339 -2.46 -9.18 -20.25
C GLY A 339 -1.18 -8.91 -19.44
N LEU A 340 -0.95 -7.65 -19.04
CA LEU A 340 0.19 -7.27 -18.20
C LEU A 340 0.13 -7.92 -16.80
N ILE A 341 -1.04 -7.89 -16.16
CA ILE A 341 -1.27 -8.50 -14.84
C ILE A 341 -0.97 -10.00 -14.87
N TYR A 342 -1.53 -10.73 -15.86
CA TYR A 342 -1.31 -12.17 -15.94
C TYR A 342 0.11 -12.53 -16.35
N LYS A 343 0.78 -11.72 -17.17
CA LYS A 343 2.21 -11.90 -17.46
C LYS A 343 3.05 -11.84 -16.18
N GLU A 344 2.71 -10.92 -15.27
CA GLU A 344 3.36 -10.82 -13.97
C GLU A 344 3.03 -12.02 -13.06
N PHE A 345 1.75 -12.39 -12.94
CA PHE A 345 1.33 -13.55 -12.15
C PHE A 345 1.97 -14.86 -12.62
N PHE A 346 2.08 -15.06 -13.94
CA PHE A 346 2.74 -16.24 -14.50
C PHE A 346 4.24 -16.22 -14.29
N SER A 347 4.88 -15.04 -14.28
CA SER A 347 6.29 -14.92 -13.93
C SER A 347 6.53 -15.34 -12.47
N GLN A 348 5.67 -14.92 -11.54
CA GLN A 348 5.72 -15.40 -10.15
C GLN A 348 5.46 -16.92 -10.07
N GLY A 349 4.44 -17.43 -10.76
CA GLY A 349 4.10 -18.86 -10.73
C GLY A 349 5.22 -19.75 -11.25
N ASP A 350 5.96 -19.31 -12.26
CA ASP A 350 7.13 -20.04 -12.76
C ASP A 350 8.28 -20.05 -11.75
N LEU A 351 8.50 -18.94 -11.03
CA LEU A 351 9.47 -18.88 -9.94
C LEU A 351 9.07 -19.85 -8.81
N GLU A 352 7.80 -19.90 -8.44
CA GLU A 352 7.28 -20.85 -7.45
C GLU A 352 7.51 -22.31 -7.90
N LYS A 353 7.22 -22.64 -9.17
CA LYS A 353 7.52 -23.97 -9.74
C LYS A 353 9.01 -24.29 -9.69
N ALA A 354 9.88 -23.35 -10.04
CA ALA A 354 11.33 -23.52 -10.01
C ALA A 354 11.88 -23.76 -8.59
N MET A 355 11.20 -23.21 -7.57
CA MET A 355 11.49 -23.46 -6.16
C MET A 355 10.91 -24.78 -5.63
N GLY A 356 10.20 -25.55 -6.46
CA GLY A 356 9.54 -26.81 -6.08
C GLY A 356 8.16 -26.64 -5.46
N ASN A 357 7.59 -25.43 -5.49
CA ASN A 357 6.25 -25.14 -4.98
C ASN A 357 5.20 -25.32 -6.09
N ARG A 358 3.94 -25.51 -5.68
CA ARG A 358 2.80 -25.54 -6.61
C ARG A 358 2.09 -24.18 -6.59
N PRO A 359 2.13 -23.41 -7.68
CA PRO A 359 1.43 -22.13 -7.72
C PRO A 359 -0.09 -22.31 -7.71
N SER A 360 -0.78 -21.24 -7.33
CA SER A 360 -2.24 -21.16 -7.46
C SER A 360 -2.67 -21.26 -8.93
N VAL A 361 -3.91 -21.67 -9.20
CA VAL A 361 -4.44 -21.78 -10.57
C VAL A 361 -4.33 -20.46 -11.34
N MET A 362 -4.53 -19.32 -10.65
CA MET A 362 -4.43 -17.99 -11.26
C MET A 362 -3.01 -17.63 -11.73
N MET A 363 -1.99 -18.22 -11.11
CA MET A 363 -0.57 -17.96 -11.40
C MET A 363 0.06 -19.06 -12.26
N ASP A 364 -0.68 -20.13 -12.57
CA ASP A 364 -0.19 -21.24 -13.38
C ASP A 364 -0.59 -21.03 -14.84
N ARG A 365 0.36 -20.59 -15.69
CA ARG A 365 0.13 -20.33 -17.12
C ARG A 365 -0.46 -21.52 -17.90
N GLU A 366 -0.26 -22.74 -17.42
CA GLU A 366 -0.75 -23.97 -18.06
C GLU A 366 -2.21 -24.28 -17.68
N LYS A 367 -2.73 -23.66 -16.61
CA LYS A 367 -4.06 -23.95 -16.03
C LYS A 367 -4.98 -22.73 -15.94
N ALA A 368 -4.43 -21.52 -15.98
CA ALA A 368 -5.18 -20.30 -15.81
C ALA A 368 -6.14 -20.07 -16.97
N TYR A 369 -7.44 -19.98 -16.66
CA TYR A 369 -8.47 -19.58 -17.61
C TYR A 369 -8.84 -18.11 -17.37
N ILE A 370 -8.16 -17.21 -18.09
CA ILE A 370 -8.21 -15.77 -17.81
C ILE A 370 -9.62 -15.18 -17.84
N PRO A 371 -10.50 -15.46 -18.82
CA PRO A 371 -11.82 -14.83 -18.86
C PRO A 371 -12.67 -15.13 -17.62
N GLU A 372 -12.72 -16.37 -17.15
CA GLU A 372 -13.45 -16.74 -15.93
C GLU A 372 -12.81 -16.12 -14.69
N LEU A 373 -11.48 -16.09 -14.61
CA LEU A 373 -10.75 -15.46 -13.51
C LEU A 373 -11.03 -13.94 -13.46
N GLN A 374 -11.06 -13.26 -14.61
CA GLN A 374 -11.37 -11.84 -14.71
C GLN A 374 -12.84 -11.56 -14.36
N THR A 375 -13.80 -12.28 -14.95
CA THR A 375 -15.22 -12.14 -14.58
C THR A 375 -15.41 -12.33 -13.07
N GLY A 376 -14.82 -13.38 -12.49
CA GLY A 376 -14.91 -13.65 -11.06
C GLY A 376 -14.21 -12.60 -10.19
N PHE A 377 -13.15 -11.95 -10.67
CA PHE A 377 -12.52 -10.81 -9.98
C PHE A 377 -13.40 -9.57 -10.04
N MET A 378 -13.93 -9.23 -11.21
CA MET A 378 -14.76 -8.06 -11.40
C MET A 378 -16.05 -8.14 -10.58
N GLU A 379 -16.75 -9.28 -10.62
CA GLU A 379 -18.01 -9.45 -9.89
C GLU A 379 -17.85 -9.45 -8.37
N ARG A 380 -16.77 -10.04 -7.85
CA ARG A 380 -16.58 -10.23 -6.40
C ARG A 380 -15.79 -9.11 -5.73
N ILE A 381 -14.98 -8.37 -6.50
CA ILE A 381 -14.09 -7.33 -5.95
C ILE A 381 -14.40 -5.97 -6.58
N ALA A 382 -14.20 -5.80 -7.89
CA ALA A 382 -14.25 -4.48 -8.51
C ALA A 382 -15.67 -3.87 -8.48
N MET A 383 -16.69 -4.62 -8.86
CA MET A 383 -18.09 -4.16 -8.88
C MET A 383 -18.58 -3.70 -7.50
N PRO A 384 -18.39 -4.46 -6.40
CA PRO A 384 -18.72 -3.98 -5.05
C PRO A 384 -18.06 -2.65 -4.68
N ILE A 385 -16.79 -2.45 -5.03
CA ILE A 385 -16.05 -1.21 -4.75
C ILE A 385 -16.68 -0.03 -5.48
N TYR A 386 -16.88 -0.15 -6.79
CA TYR A 386 -17.48 0.94 -7.57
C TYR A 386 -18.97 1.12 -7.31
N LYS A 387 -19.66 0.10 -6.81
CA LYS A 387 -21.03 0.23 -6.32
C LYS A 387 -21.07 1.12 -5.08
N LEU A 388 -20.21 0.87 -4.09
CA LEU A 388 -20.08 1.71 -2.90
C LEU A 388 -19.69 3.15 -3.27
N LEU A 389 -18.74 3.30 -4.20
CA LEU A 389 -18.35 4.63 -4.68
C LEU A 389 -19.52 5.37 -5.34
N LYS A 390 -20.32 4.68 -6.17
CA LYS A 390 -21.55 5.21 -6.78
C LYS A 390 -22.61 5.59 -5.75
N ASP A 391 -22.78 4.78 -4.72
CA ASP A 391 -23.80 4.99 -3.69
C ASP A 391 -23.47 6.21 -2.82
N LEU A 392 -22.19 6.41 -2.49
CA LEU A 392 -21.70 7.59 -1.79
C LEU A 392 -21.65 8.83 -2.71
N PHE A 393 -21.24 8.64 -3.96
CA PHE A 393 -21.04 9.71 -4.94
C PHE A 393 -21.75 9.37 -6.26
N PRO A 394 -23.02 9.79 -6.45
CA PRO A 394 -23.78 9.47 -7.67
C PRO A 394 -23.11 9.92 -8.98
N ARG A 395 -22.25 10.94 -8.92
CA ARG A 395 -21.44 11.40 -10.08
C ARG A 395 -20.42 10.38 -10.58
N SER A 396 -20.13 9.34 -9.80
CA SER A 396 -19.25 8.22 -10.17
C SER A 396 -20.00 7.04 -10.82
N ALA A 397 -21.30 7.17 -11.09
CA ALA A 397 -22.12 6.08 -11.64
C ALA A 397 -21.57 5.50 -12.95
N ASN A 398 -21.00 6.34 -13.82
CA ASN A 398 -20.37 5.93 -15.07
C ASN A 398 -19.19 4.95 -14.86
N LEU A 399 -18.46 5.05 -13.73
CA LEU A 399 -17.37 4.14 -13.40
C LEU A 399 -17.91 2.74 -13.14
N TYR A 400 -18.95 2.63 -12.31
CA TYR A 400 -19.63 1.37 -12.03
C TYR A 400 -20.20 0.76 -13.31
N ASP A 401 -20.93 1.55 -14.10
CA ASP A 401 -21.56 1.05 -15.33
C ASP A 401 -20.51 0.55 -16.34
N THR A 402 -19.33 1.18 -16.41
CA THR A 402 -18.20 0.72 -17.25
C THR A 402 -17.63 -0.61 -16.75
N VAL A 403 -17.46 -0.77 -15.44
CA VAL A 403 -16.98 -2.03 -14.84
C VAL A 403 -17.97 -3.17 -15.10
N VAL A 404 -19.27 -2.91 -14.98
CA VAL A 404 -20.32 -3.90 -15.35
C VAL A 404 -20.21 -4.26 -16.83
N SER A 405 -20.10 -3.27 -17.71
CA SER A 405 -19.97 -3.51 -19.15
C SER A 405 -18.72 -4.33 -19.49
N ASN A 406 -17.58 -4.04 -18.89
CA ASN A 406 -16.35 -4.81 -19.07
C ASN A 406 -16.48 -6.25 -18.55
N SER A 407 -17.18 -6.47 -17.43
CA SER A 407 -17.46 -7.82 -16.92
C SER A 407 -18.29 -8.64 -17.92
N GLU A 408 -19.31 -8.04 -18.53
CA GLU A 408 -20.11 -8.69 -19.59
C GLU A 408 -19.27 -9.04 -20.82
N GLN A 409 -18.32 -8.19 -21.21
CA GLN A 409 -17.41 -8.46 -22.33
C GLN A 409 -16.51 -9.66 -22.03
N TRP A 410 -15.96 -9.77 -20.81
CA TRP A 410 -15.23 -10.97 -20.38
C TRP A 410 -16.09 -12.23 -20.42
N GLY A 411 -17.36 -12.14 -20.01
CA GLY A 411 -18.33 -13.24 -20.13
C GLY A 411 -18.55 -13.67 -21.58
N ARG A 412 -18.65 -12.71 -22.52
CA ARG A 412 -18.76 -13.01 -23.97
C ARG A 412 -17.51 -13.69 -24.51
N VAL A 413 -16.32 -13.27 -24.07
CA VAL A 413 -15.05 -13.89 -24.46
C VAL A 413 -14.99 -15.33 -23.96
N SER A 414 -15.39 -15.58 -22.70
CA SER A 414 -15.48 -16.93 -22.15
C SER A 414 -16.39 -17.82 -22.99
N HIS A 415 -17.59 -17.34 -23.33
CA HIS A 415 -18.54 -18.11 -24.14
C HIS A 415 -18.03 -18.40 -25.56
N LYS A 416 -17.36 -17.44 -26.20
CA LYS A 416 -16.73 -17.65 -27.53
C LYS A 416 -15.64 -18.72 -27.48
N LEU A 417 -14.83 -18.73 -26.42
CA LEU A 417 -13.77 -19.72 -26.22
C LEU A 417 -14.33 -21.12 -26.00
N ASP A 418 -15.38 -21.24 -25.19
CA ASP A 418 -16.06 -22.52 -24.95
C ASP A 418 -16.64 -23.11 -26.25
N ILE A 419 -17.25 -22.27 -27.10
CA ILE A 419 -17.77 -22.71 -28.42
C ILE A 419 -16.66 -23.19 -29.36
N LYS A 420 -15.52 -22.49 -29.38
CA LYS A 420 -14.39 -22.84 -30.26
C LYS A 420 -13.66 -24.13 -29.81
N GLY A 421 -13.99 -24.69 -28.65
CA GLY A 421 -13.38 -25.92 -28.13
C GLY A 421 -11.87 -25.80 -27.88
N LEU A 422 -11.39 -24.57 -27.69
CA LEU A 422 -9.97 -24.29 -27.53
C LEU A 422 -9.47 -24.82 -26.18
N PRO A 423 -8.23 -25.35 -26.12
CA PRO A 423 -7.67 -25.85 -24.88
C PRO A 423 -7.65 -24.72 -23.84
N ARG A 424 -8.02 -25.03 -22.59
CA ARG A 424 -8.02 -24.08 -21.44
C ARG A 424 -6.61 -23.66 -21.01
N ASN A 425 -5.59 -24.04 -21.78
CA ASN A 425 -4.17 -23.91 -21.49
C ASN A 425 -3.63 -22.83 -22.43
N ASN A 426 -2.69 -21.98 -21.98
CA ASN A 426 -2.12 -20.85 -22.75
C ASN A 426 -3.13 -19.74 -23.11
N SER A 427 -3.94 -19.33 -22.14
CA SER A 427 -4.91 -18.23 -22.32
C SER A 427 -4.28 -16.89 -22.68
N LEU A 428 -3.00 -16.63 -22.31
CA LEU A 428 -2.30 -15.38 -22.66
C LEU A 428 -2.03 -15.27 -24.17
N ASP A 429 -1.56 -16.35 -24.80
CA ASP A 429 -1.29 -16.39 -26.25
C ASP A 429 -2.58 -16.13 -27.05
N TYR A 430 -3.73 -16.56 -26.50
CA TYR A 430 -5.04 -16.26 -27.06
C TYR A 430 -5.45 -14.80 -26.88
N LEU A 431 -5.19 -14.22 -25.70
CA LEU A 431 -5.45 -12.80 -25.49
C LEU A 431 -4.67 -11.94 -26.46
N ASP A 432 -3.42 -12.29 -26.73
CA ASP A 432 -2.57 -11.58 -27.69
C ASP A 432 -3.11 -11.75 -29.13
N ALA A 433 -3.51 -12.97 -29.53
CA ALA A 433 -4.02 -13.25 -30.88
C ALA A 433 -5.41 -12.63 -31.16
N GLU A 434 -6.38 -12.69 -30.23
CA GLU A 434 -7.67 -12.01 -30.43
C GLU A 434 -7.57 -10.48 -30.28
N PHE A 435 -6.56 -9.97 -29.58
CA PHE A 435 -6.33 -8.53 -29.55
C PHE A 435 -5.96 -7.96 -30.92
N GLU A 436 -5.14 -8.67 -31.69
CA GLU A 436 -4.82 -8.29 -33.07
C GLU A 436 -6.08 -8.21 -33.93
N HIS A 437 -7.02 -9.15 -33.76
CA HIS A 437 -8.31 -9.14 -34.47
C HIS A 437 -9.32 -8.09 -33.98
N LEU A 438 -9.12 -7.50 -32.79
CA LEU A 438 -9.92 -6.38 -32.28
C LEU A 438 -9.39 -5.01 -32.72
N GLN A 439 -8.24 -4.97 -33.42
CA GLN A 439 -7.67 -3.74 -33.97
C GLN A 439 -8.04 -3.48 -35.44
N ASP A 440 -8.46 -4.52 -36.16
CA ASP A 440 -9.07 -4.47 -37.50
C ASP A 440 -10.59 -4.24 -37.42
#